data_AF-A0A847E337-F1
#
_entry.id   AF-A0A847E337-F1
#
_cell.length_a   1.000
_cell.length_b   1.000
_cell.length_c   1.000
_cell.angle_alpha   90.00
_cell.angle_beta   90.00
_cell.angle_gamma   90.00
#
_symmetry.space_group_name_H-M   'P 1'
#
loop_
_entity.id
_entity.type
_entity.pdbx_description
1 polymer ?
#
loop_
_entity_poly.entity_id
_entity_poly.type
_entity_poly.pdbx_seq_one_letter_code
_entity_poly.pdbx_strand_id
1 'polypeptide(L)'
;INKTAEENMEKIMTSIKKVRTAILENKIPRNASYIYDMQNVDAKYQTDFQTIVRHLIVLDNKNLPSEETSIEKVNISTLIGNFDIFYHVDKTEEINNLNKSIENIKKSIEKRKKLLSNQNYLKKAPVNIVDIDRKKLKQDEELLTKLESNYFDLTFDLKK
;
A
#
# COMPACT_ATOMS: atom_id res chain seq x y z
N ILE A 1 -31.24 -8.61 -33.17
CA ILE A 1 -30.39 -8.26 -32.00
C ILE A 1 -29.61 -7.00 -32.38
N ASN A 2 -29.58 -5.99 -31.52
CA ASN A 2 -28.97 -4.69 -31.83
C ASN A 2 -27.45 -4.77 -31.61
N LYS A 3 -26.69 -5.01 -32.68
CA LYS A 3 -25.23 -5.20 -32.67
C LYS A 3 -24.48 -4.07 -31.93
N THR A 4 -24.96 -2.83 -32.06
CA THR A 4 -24.37 -1.66 -31.37
C THR A 4 -24.55 -1.71 -29.85
N ALA A 5 -25.64 -2.29 -29.36
CA ALA A 5 -25.86 -2.45 -27.93
C ALA A 5 -24.94 -3.52 -27.32
N GLU A 6 -24.70 -4.61 -28.05
CA GLU A 6 -23.78 -5.67 -27.64
C GLU A 6 -22.33 -5.17 -27.58
N GLU A 7 -21.88 -4.47 -28.62
CA GLU A 7 -20.54 -3.87 -28.66
C GLU A 7 -20.31 -2.86 -27.52
N ASN A 8 -21.32 -2.06 -27.18
CA ASN A 8 -21.22 -1.12 -26.06
C ASN A 8 -21.18 -1.83 -24.70
N MET A 9 -21.97 -2.90 -24.52
CA MET A 9 -21.93 -3.70 -23.29
C MET A 9 -20.57 -4.39 -23.11
N GLU A 10 -19.97 -4.90 -24.18
CA GLU A 10 -18.65 -5.52 -24.13
C GLU A 10 -17.55 -4.55 -23.68
N LYS A 11 -17.58 -3.30 -24.20
CA LYS A 11 -16.66 -2.23 -23.78
C LYS A 11 -16.76 -1.96 -22.28
N ILE A 12 -17.98 -1.96 -21.74
CA ILE A 12 -18.21 -1.70 -20.32
C ILE A 12 -17.71 -2.84 -19.47
N MET A 13 -18.06 -4.08 -19.82
CA MET A 13 -17.61 -5.25 -19.06
C MET A 13 -16.08 -5.33 -19.03
N THR A 14 -15.42 -5.04 -20.15
CA THR A 14 -13.96 -4.98 -20.25
C THR A 14 -13.39 -3.87 -19.37
N SER A 15 -13.99 -2.68 -19.39
CA SER A 15 -13.56 -1.53 -18.59
C SER A 15 -13.74 -1.76 -17.08
N ILE A 16 -14.88 -2.32 -16.67
CA ILE A 16 -15.16 -2.69 -15.28
C ILE A 16 -14.18 -3.74 -14.76
N LYS A 17 -13.87 -4.77 -15.57
CA LYS A 17 -12.85 -5.76 -15.21
C LYS A 17 -11.51 -5.09 -14.95
N LYS A 18 -11.07 -4.21 -15.85
CA LYS A 18 -9.81 -3.45 -15.69
C LYS A 18 -9.80 -2.63 -14.41
N VAL A 19 -10.88 -1.90 -14.11
CA VAL A 19 -11.00 -1.11 -12.87
C VAL A 19 -10.95 -2.00 -11.63
N ARG A 20 -11.69 -3.11 -11.61
CA ARG A 20 -11.69 -4.05 -10.48
C ARG A 20 -10.34 -4.73 -10.26
N THR A 21 -9.64 -5.07 -11.34
CA THR A 21 -8.27 -5.60 -11.24
C THR A 21 -7.35 -4.59 -10.57
N ALA A 22 -7.38 -3.33 -11.00
CA ALA A 22 -6.58 -2.28 -10.39
C ALA A 22 -6.93 -2.05 -8.90
N ILE A 23 -8.21 -2.11 -8.53
CA ILE A 23 -8.65 -2.04 -7.13
C ILE A 23 -8.01 -3.16 -6.29
N LEU A 24 -7.97 -4.38 -6.82
CA LEU A 24 -7.38 -5.53 -6.11
C LEU A 24 -5.85 -5.43 -6.01
N GLU A 25 -5.18 -5.10 -7.12
CA GLU A 25 -3.72 -4.99 -7.18
C GLU A 25 -3.18 -3.90 -6.25
N ASN A 26 -3.87 -2.76 -6.18
CA ASN A 26 -3.50 -1.63 -5.34
C ASN A 26 -4.11 -1.70 -3.93
N LYS A 27 -4.82 -2.79 -3.58
CA LYS A 27 -5.48 -3.00 -2.29
C LYS A 27 -6.39 -1.82 -1.88
N ILE A 28 -7.08 -1.24 -2.86
CA ILE A 28 -7.93 -0.08 -2.66
C ILE A 28 -9.12 -0.48 -1.77
N PRO A 29 -9.36 0.23 -0.65
CA PRO A 29 -10.45 -0.11 0.26
C PRO A 29 -11.81 0.30 -0.33
N ARG A 30 -12.89 -0.37 0.10
CA ARG A 30 -14.24 -0.14 -0.45
C ARG A 30 -14.79 1.27 -0.21
N ASN A 31 -14.33 1.95 0.82
CA ASN A 31 -14.71 3.33 1.12
C ASN A 31 -14.00 4.37 0.25
N ALA A 32 -13.18 3.93 -0.72
CA ALA A 32 -12.57 4.82 -1.69
C ALA A 32 -13.61 5.58 -2.52
N SER A 33 -13.18 6.74 -3.00
CA SER A 33 -13.96 7.64 -3.82
C SER A 33 -13.40 7.66 -5.22
N TYR A 34 -14.24 7.97 -6.21
CA TYR A 34 -13.77 8.01 -7.58
C TYR A 34 -14.45 9.10 -8.39
N ILE A 35 -13.68 9.65 -9.32
CA ILE A 35 -14.16 10.50 -10.40
C ILE A 35 -14.11 9.65 -11.66
N TYR A 36 -15.19 9.70 -12.44
CA TYR A 36 -15.28 9.02 -13.71
C TYR A 36 -15.60 10.02 -14.81
N ASP A 37 -14.64 10.20 -15.72
CA ASP A 37 -14.80 11.00 -16.93
C ASP A 37 -15.20 10.07 -18.08
N MET A 38 -16.50 10.01 -18.38
CA MET A 38 -17.07 9.13 -19.40
C MET A 38 -16.76 9.66 -20.80
N GLN A 39 -16.15 8.81 -21.63
CA GLN A 39 -15.79 9.12 -23.01
C GLN A 39 -16.16 7.94 -23.91
N ASN A 40 -16.36 8.17 -25.21
CA ASN A 40 -16.60 7.10 -26.19
C ASN A 40 -17.89 6.28 -25.95
N VAL A 41 -18.89 6.89 -25.31
CA VAL A 41 -20.21 6.33 -25.05
C VAL A 41 -21.28 7.20 -25.74
N ASP A 42 -22.16 6.55 -26.50
CA ASP A 42 -23.28 7.23 -27.15
C ASP A 42 -24.20 7.88 -26.10
N ALA A 43 -24.51 9.17 -26.31
CA ALA A 43 -25.32 10.01 -25.44
C ALA A 43 -26.63 9.35 -25.02
N LYS A 44 -27.24 8.55 -25.92
CA LYS A 44 -28.48 7.83 -25.65
C LYS A 44 -28.39 6.87 -24.46
N TYR A 45 -27.22 6.31 -24.18
CA TYR A 45 -27.04 5.26 -23.18
C TYR A 45 -26.21 5.70 -21.96
N GLN A 46 -25.81 6.98 -21.89
CA GLN A 46 -24.94 7.48 -20.82
C GLN A 46 -25.50 7.24 -19.42
N THR A 47 -26.79 7.50 -19.19
CA THR A 47 -27.43 7.34 -17.87
C THR A 47 -27.46 5.88 -17.41
N ASP A 48 -27.81 4.96 -18.32
CA ASP A 48 -27.86 3.52 -18.04
C ASP A 48 -26.46 3.01 -17.71
N PHE A 49 -25.46 3.47 -18.47
CA PHE A 49 -24.08 3.08 -18.25
C PHE A 49 -23.47 3.70 -17.00
N GLN A 50 -23.80 4.94 -16.65
CA GLN A 50 -23.40 5.54 -15.38
C GLN A 50 -23.96 4.73 -14.20
N THR A 51 -25.21 4.25 -14.32
CA THR A 51 -25.85 3.41 -13.31
C THR A 51 -25.16 2.06 -13.19
N ILE A 52 -24.89 1.39 -14.31
CA ILE A 52 -24.18 0.09 -14.34
C ILE A 52 -22.78 0.25 -13.75
N VAL A 53 -22.04 1.27 -14.15
CA VAL A 53 -20.69 1.55 -13.64
C VAL A 53 -20.71 1.76 -12.13
N ARG A 54 -21.65 2.54 -11.59
CA ARG A 54 -21.78 2.78 -10.15
C ARG A 54 -22.06 1.49 -9.35
N HIS A 55 -22.89 0.59 -9.87
CA HIS A 55 -23.21 -0.67 -9.19
C HIS A 55 -22.10 -1.71 -9.33
N LEU A 56 -21.34 -1.67 -10.43
CA LEU A 56 -20.30 -2.65 -10.70
C LEU A 56 -18.93 -2.23 -10.16
N ILE A 57 -18.66 -0.93 -10.01
CA ILE A 57 -17.49 -0.48 -9.26
C ILE A 57 -17.80 -0.71 -7.79
N VAL A 58 -17.07 -1.62 -7.16
CA VAL A 58 -17.31 -2.10 -5.78
C VAL A 58 -16.77 -1.07 -4.76
N LEU A 59 -17.11 0.20 -4.96
CA LEU A 59 -16.71 1.33 -4.13
C LEU A 59 -17.97 2.05 -3.66
N ASP A 60 -18.00 2.40 -2.38
CA ASP A 60 -19.15 3.05 -1.76
C ASP A 60 -19.33 4.50 -2.26
N ASN A 61 -18.25 5.13 -2.79
CA ASN A 61 -18.20 6.49 -3.32
C ASN A 61 -18.96 7.52 -2.46
N LYS A 62 -18.72 7.46 -1.15
CA LYS A 62 -19.55 8.16 -0.17
C LYS A 62 -19.15 9.62 0.05
N ASN A 63 -17.90 10.04 -0.19
CA ASN A 63 -17.44 11.43 -0.10
C ASN A 63 -16.08 11.59 -0.79
N LEU A 64 -15.83 12.62 -1.61
CA LEU A 64 -14.44 12.93 -2.00
C LEU A 64 -13.61 13.12 -0.73
N PRO A 65 -12.38 12.57 -0.67
CA PRO A 65 -11.60 12.64 0.55
C PRO A 65 -11.27 14.11 0.87
N SER A 66 -11.50 14.49 2.13
CA SER A 66 -11.16 15.80 2.66
C SER A 66 -9.65 15.97 2.74
N GLU A 67 -9.18 17.21 2.58
CA GLU A 67 -7.77 17.62 2.36
C GLU A 67 -6.75 17.23 3.47
N GLU A 68 -7.17 16.56 4.55
CA GLU A 68 -6.38 16.46 5.78
C GLU A 68 -5.65 15.12 6.01
N THR A 69 -5.67 14.18 5.06
CA THR A 69 -4.89 12.93 5.17
C THR A 69 -4.28 12.55 3.83
N SER A 70 -3.14 11.85 3.84
CA SER A 70 -2.40 11.41 2.66
C SER A 70 -3.28 10.54 1.74
N ILE A 71 -3.86 11.17 0.73
CA ILE A 71 -4.72 10.56 -0.30
C ILE A 71 -3.84 9.98 -1.40
N GLU A 72 -3.96 8.68 -1.65
CA GLU A 72 -3.40 8.08 -2.86
C GLU A 72 -4.38 8.22 -4.02
N LYS A 73 -3.82 8.37 -5.23
CA LYS A 73 -4.57 8.48 -6.48
C LYS A 73 -4.11 7.40 -7.46
N VAL A 74 -5.06 6.63 -7.98
CA VAL A 74 -4.83 5.70 -9.10
C VAL A 74 -5.65 6.15 -10.29
N ASN A 75 -4.99 6.34 -11.44
CA ASN A 75 -5.63 6.65 -12.71
C ASN A 75 -5.75 5.39 -13.57
N ILE A 76 -6.93 5.17 -14.16
CA ILE A 76 -7.24 3.99 -14.96
C ILE A 76 -7.93 4.43 -16.24
N SER A 77 -7.21 4.40 -17.36
CA SER A 77 -7.81 4.60 -18.68
C SER A 77 -8.51 3.33 -19.17
N THR A 78 -9.75 3.47 -19.64
CA THR A 78 -10.58 2.35 -20.10
C THR A 78 -11.20 2.65 -21.47
N LEU A 79 -11.96 1.70 -22.03
CA LEU A 79 -12.64 1.89 -23.32
C LEU A 79 -13.81 2.87 -23.24
N ILE A 80 -14.31 3.15 -22.03
CA ILE A 80 -15.47 4.01 -21.78
C ILE A 80 -15.10 5.32 -21.08
N GLY A 81 -13.81 5.60 -20.93
CA GLY A 81 -13.30 6.81 -20.27
C GLY A 81 -12.28 6.53 -19.18
N ASN A 82 -11.99 7.56 -18.38
CA ASN A 82 -10.94 7.53 -17.37
C ASN A 82 -11.53 7.51 -15.95
N PHE A 83 -10.96 6.66 -15.10
CA PHE A 83 -11.27 6.62 -13.68
C PHE A 83 -10.10 7.17 -12.88
N ASP A 84 -10.39 8.15 -12.03
CA ASP A 84 -9.49 8.61 -10.98
C ASP A 84 -10.04 8.13 -9.65
N ILE A 85 -9.35 7.17 -9.02
CA ILE A 85 -9.75 6.61 -7.72
C ILE A 85 -8.86 7.22 -6.63
N PHE A 86 -9.49 7.73 -5.59
CA PHE A 86 -8.88 8.38 -4.43
C PHE A 86 -9.18 7.57 -3.17
N TYR A 87 -8.15 7.25 -2.39
CA TYR A 87 -8.32 6.48 -1.16
C TYR A 87 -7.27 6.84 -0.11
N HIS A 88 -7.66 6.63 1.14
CA HIS A 88 -6.74 6.70 2.26
C HIS A 88 -6.02 5.37 2.40
N VAL A 89 -4.70 5.41 2.52
CA VAL A 89 -3.92 4.26 2.97
C VAL A 89 -3.76 4.36 4.46
N ASP A 90 -4.45 3.48 5.19
CA ASP A 90 -4.19 3.32 6.61
C ASP A 90 -2.86 2.59 6.81
N LYS A 91 -1.79 3.37 6.97
CA LYS A 91 -0.44 2.88 7.27
C LYS A 91 -0.24 2.59 8.76
N THR A 92 -1.25 2.77 9.62
CA THR A 92 -1.12 2.69 11.08
C THR A 92 -0.64 1.31 11.54
N GLU A 93 -1.19 0.23 10.97
CA GLU A 93 -0.79 -1.12 11.32
C GLU A 93 0.65 -1.42 10.87
N GLU A 94 1.03 -0.99 9.67
CA GLU A 94 2.40 -1.14 9.14
C GLU A 94 3.42 -0.40 10.00
N ILE A 95 3.13 0.86 10.35
CA ILE A 95 3.94 1.69 11.24
C ILE A 95 4.09 1.03 12.62
N ASN A 96 3.00 0.51 13.18
CA ASN A 96 3.03 -0.20 14.47
C ASN A 96 3.89 -1.47 14.41
N ASN A 97 3.79 -2.25 13.31
CA ASN A 97 4.57 -3.47 13.13
C ASN A 97 6.06 -3.16 12.92
N LEU A 98 6.39 -2.10 12.16
CA LEU A 98 7.75 -1.61 12.01
C LEU A 98 8.33 -1.13 13.35
N ASN A 99 7.57 -0.34 14.12
CA ASN A 99 7.98 0.09 15.45
C ASN A 99 8.30 -1.09 16.37
N LYS A 100 7.42 -2.10 16.44
CA LYS A 100 7.67 -3.31 17.22
C LYS A 100 8.94 -4.04 16.75
N SER A 101 9.17 -4.11 15.43
CA SER A 101 10.36 -4.74 14.86
C SER A 101 11.64 -3.99 15.24
N ILE A 102 11.61 -2.66 15.17
CA ILE A 102 12.70 -1.78 15.60
C ILE A 102 13.02 -1.99 17.07
N GLU A 103 12.02 -1.99 17.95
CA GLU A 103 12.21 -2.23 19.39
C GLU A 103 12.85 -3.59 19.68
N ASN A 104 12.40 -4.64 18.99
CA ASN A 104 12.94 -5.99 19.15
C ASN A 104 14.40 -6.08 18.70
N ILE A 105 14.75 -5.47 17.57
CA ILE A 105 16.13 -5.42 17.08
C ILE A 105 17.01 -4.60 18.03
N LYS A 106 16.54 -3.44 18.52
CA LYS A 106 17.27 -2.64 19.53
C LYS A 106 17.58 -3.44 20.78
N LYS A 107 16.62 -4.21 21.31
CA LYS A 107 16.82 -5.11 22.46
C LYS A 107 17.86 -6.21 22.16
N SER A 108 17.84 -6.76 20.95
CA SER A 108 18.79 -7.78 20.49
C SER A 108 20.22 -7.23 20.42
N ILE A 109 20.38 -6.02 19.86
CA ILE A 109 21.64 -5.28 19.78
C ILE A 109 22.17 -4.97 21.18
N GLU A 110 21.33 -4.44 22.07
CA GLU A 110 21.72 -4.10 23.44
C GLU A 110 22.26 -5.32 24.19
N LYS A 111 21.55 -6.46 24.11
CA LYS A 111 22.00 -7.73 24.70
C LYS A 111 23.36 -8.16 24.17
N ARG A 112 23.58 -8.12 22.84
CA ARG A 112 24.88 -8.49 22.25
C ARG A 112 25.99 -7.51 22.60
N LYS A 113 25.71 -6.19 22.63
CA LYS A 113 26.68 -5.18 23.07
C LYS A 113 27.10 -5.41 24.51
N LYS A 114 26.15 -5.70 25.41
CA LYS A 114 26.43 -6.03 26.82
C LYS A 114 27.24 -7.32 26.98
N LEU A 115 26.94 -8.33 26.15
CA LEU A 115 27.69 -9.59 26.17
C LEU A 115 29.14 -9.39 25.68
N LEU A 116 29.31 -8.67 24.56
CA LEU A 116 30.61 -8.41 23.94
C LEU A 116 31.46 -7.38 24.70
N SER A 117 30.88 -6.56 25.57
CA SER A 117 31.64 -5.68 26.49
C SER A 117 32.10 -6.39 27.77
N ASN A 118 31.56 -7.57 28.07
CA ASN A 118 31.92 -8.34 29.26
C ASN A 118 33.27 -9.05 29.06
N GLN A 119 34.33 -8.54 29.72
CA GLN A 119 35.67 -9.14 29.64
C GLN A 119 35.72 -10.61 30.07
N ASN A 120 34.88 -11.04 31.03
CA ASN A 120 34.84 -12.44 31.45
C ASN A 120 34.28 -13.34 30.35
N TYR A 121 33.31 -12.86 29.58
CA TYR A 121 32.78 -13.57 28.43
C TYR A 121 33.84 -13.69 27.34
N LEU A 122 34.48 -12.57 26.98
CA LEU A 122 35.53 -12.54 25.95
C LEU A 122 36.71 -13.48 26.25
N LYS A 123 37.05 -13.67 27.53
CA LYS A 123 38.16 -14.55 27.94
C LYS A 123 37.77 -16.02 28.02
N LYS A 124 36.49 -16.35 28.30
CA LYS A 124 36.04 -17.72 28.58
C LYS A 124 35.29 -18.36 27.41
N ALA A 125 34.68 -17.58 26.53
CA ALA A 125 33.93 -18.09 25.40
C ALA A 125 34.88 -18.53 24.27
N PRO A 126 34.54 -19.60 23.51
CA PRO A 126 35.30 -19.97 22.32
C PRO A 126 35.30 -18.84 21.29
N VAL A 127 36.44 -18.61 20.64
CA VAL A 127 36.64 -17.52 19.66
C VAL A 127 35.58 -17.55 18.56
N ASN A 128 35.25 -18.74 18.02
CA ASN A 128 34.23 -18.91 17.00
C ASN A 128 32.85 -18.37 17.45
N ILE A 129 32.48 -18.55 18.73
CA ILE A 129 31.21 -18.05 19.27
C ILE A 129 31.25 -16.52 19.39
N VAL A 130 32.35 -15.96 19.88
CA VAL A 130 32.55 -14.51 19.99
C VAL A 130 32.47 -13.83 18.60
N ASP A 131 33.07 -14.44 17.59
CA ASP A 131 33.06 -13.91 16.23
C ASP A 131 31.67 -13.98 15.59
N ILE A 132 30.92 -15.07 15.83
CA ILE A 132 29.51 -15.17 15.41
C ILE A 132 28.69 -14.04 16.05
N ASP A 133 28.88 -13.76 17.34
CA ASP A 133 28.16 -12.68 18.02
C ASP A 133 28.53 -11.29 17.48
N ARG A 134 29.81 -11.05 17.18
CA ARG A 134 30.25 -9.80 16.53
C ARG A 134 29.63 -9.64 15.14
N LYS A 135 29.60 -10.71 14.34
CA LYS A 135 28.99 -10.70 13.01
C LYS A 135 27.49 -10.43 13.09
N LYS A 136 26.78 -11.11 14.00
CA LYS A 136 25.35 -10.88 14.24
C LYS A 136 25.10 -9.44 14.67
N LEU A 137 25.85 -8.92 15.64
CA LEU A 137 25.73 -7.53 16.07
C LEU A 137 25.78 -6.55 14.89
N LYS A 138 26.75 -6.71 13.98
CA LYS A 138 26.86 -5.88 12.78
C LYS A 138 25.63 -6.02 11.86
N GLN A 139 25.17 -7.24 11.61
CA GLN A 139 23.99 -7.50 10.78
C GLN A 139 22.72 -6.88 11.38
N ASP A 140 22.55 -6.96 12.69
CA ASP A 140 21.41 -6.36 13.39
C ASP A 140 21.47 -4.83 13.35
N GLU A 141 22.65 -4.22 13.46
CA GLU A 141 22.84 -2.77 13.31
C GLU A 141 22.51 -2.31 11.89
N GLU A 142 22.98 -3.03 10.85
CA GLU A 142 22.63 -2.75 9.45
C GLU A 142 21.13 -2.89 9.19
N LEU A 143 20.49 -3.92 9.78
CA LEU A 143 19.05 -4.10 9.68
C LEU A 143 18.28 -2.99 10.38
N LEU A 144 18.74 -2.56 11.56
CA LEU A 144 18.13 -1.46 12.31
C LEU A 144 18.10 -0.19 11.48
N THR A 145 19.22 0.20 10.86
CA THR A 145 19.28 1.39 10.00
C THR A 145 18.26 1.33 8.86
N LYS A 146 18.10 0.17 8.22
CA LYS A 146 17.09 -0.02 7.15
C LYS A 146 15.67 0.14 7.67
N LEU A 147 15.37 -0.45 8.83
CA LEU A 147 14.04 -0.35 9.44
C LEU A 147 13.72 1.09 9.88
N GLU A 148 14.67 1.80 10.47
CA GLU A 148 14.51 3.20 10.88
C GLU A 148 14.33 4.13 9.67
N SER A 149 15.05 3.87 8.56
CA SER A 149 14.84 4.60 7.30
C SER A 149 13.43 4.38 6.76
N ASN A 150 12.96 3.13 6.67
CA ASN A 150 11.61 2.84 6.17
C ASN A 150 10.52 3.47 7.07
N TYR A 151 10.70 3.40 8.39
CA TYR A 151 9.80 4.05 9.34
C TYR A 151 9.75 5.58 9.15
N PHE A 152 10.91 6.20 8.92
CA PHE A 152 10.97 7.63 8.64
C PHE A 152 10.21 7.98 7.35
N ASP A 153 10.42 7.24 6.27
CA ASP A 153 9.75 7.47 4.99
C ASP A 153 8.21 7.37 5.14
N LEU A 154 7.73 6.29 5.78
CA LEU A 154 6.29 6.07 6.02
C LEU A 154 5.64 7.14 6.89
N THR A 155 6.36 7.65 7.91
CA THR A 155 5.83 8.69 8.80
C THR A 155 5.99 10.10 8.24
N PHE A 156 6.91 10.32 7.31
CA PHE A 156 7.05 11.58 6.58
C PHE A 156 5.93 11.76 5.56
N ASP A 157 5.56 10.70 4.85
CA ASP A 157 4.42 10.72 3.90
C ASP A 157 3.09 11.08 4.56
N LEU A 158 2.89 10.75 5.84
CA LEU A 158 1.68 11.08 6.60
C LEU A 158 1.61 12.55 7.06
N LYS A 159 2.71 13.30 7.00
CA LYS A 159 2.80 14.70 7.46
C LYS A 159 2.67 15.73 6.33
N LYS A 160 2.62 15.27 5.08
CA LYS A 160 2.36 16.08 3.89
C LYS A 160 0.89 16.04 3.52
#